data_AF-A0A7C6BUA8-F1
#
_entry.id   AF-A0A7C6BUA8-F1
#
_cell.length_a   1.000
_cell.length_b   1.000
_cell.length_c   1.000
_cell.angle_alpha   90.00
_cell.angle_beta   90.00
_cell.angle_gamma   90.00
#
_symmetry.space_group_name_H-M   'P 1'
#
loop_
_entity.id
_entity.type
_entity.pdbx_description
1 polymer ?
#
loop_
_entity_poly.entity_id
_entity_poly.type
_entity_poly.pdbx_seq_one_letter_code
_entity_poly.pdbx_strand_id
1 'polypeptide(L)' 'TECVNRVKIQSYEEARKLIDDYIFFYNHQRIQTKTKLTPLELRCQFST' A
#
# COMPACT_ATOMS: atom_id res chain seq x y z
N THR A 1 -5.30 -4.32 10.97
CA THR A 1 -6.58 -4.31 10.22
C THR A 1 -6.57 -3.12 9.28
N GLU A 2 -5.63 -3.09 8.34
CA GLU A 2 -5.52 -1.96 7.40
C GLU A 2 -6.45 -2.23 6.23
N CYS A 3 -7.71 -1.88 6.46
CA CYS A 3 -8.65 -1.42 5.44
C CYS A 3 -8.81 -2.30 4.19
N VAL A 4 -8.94 -3.62 4.32
CA VAL A 4 -9.86 -4.34 3.44
C VAL A 4 -11.24 -4.16 4.04
N ASN A 5 -11.74 -2.92 4.01
CA ASN A 5 -13.15 -2.69 4.24
C ASN A 5 -13.90 -3.56 3.24
N ARG A 6 -15.05 -4.09 3.65
CA ARG A 6 -15.92 -4.96 2.85
C ARG A 6 -16.56 -4.14 1.71
N VAL A 7 -15.74 -3.56 0.86
CA VAL A 7 -16.14 -2.83 -0.35
C VAL A 7 -16.68 -3.89 -1.30
N LYS A 8 -17.98 -3.85 -1.56
CA LYS A 8 -18.58 -4.64 -2.62
C LYS A 8 -18.14 -4.00 -3.94
N ILE A 9 -17.10 -4.57 -4.52
CA ILE A 9 -16.62 -4.24 -5.85
C ILE A 9 -17.75 -4.51 -6.85
N GLN A 10 -18.09 -3.51 -7.66
CA GLN A 10 -19.19 -3.57 -8.63
C GLN A 10 -18.69 -3.81 -10.06
N SER A 11 -17.42 -3.52 -10.34
CA SER A 11 -16.81 -3.75 -11.66
C SER A 11 -15.32 -4.14 -11.56
N TYR A 12 -14.80 -4.69 -12.66
CA TYR A 12 -13.38 -5.03 -12.76
C TYR A 12 -12.47 -3.81 -12.68
N GLU A 13 -12.89 -2.70 -13.29
CA GLU A 13 -12.16 -1.42 -13.29
C GLU A 13 -12.06 -0.85 -11.87
N GLU A 14 -13.14 -0.94 -11.09
CA GLU A 14 -13.13 -0.56 -9.68
C GLU A 14 -12.17 -1.44 -8.88
N ALA A 15 -12.18 -2.75 -9.11
CA ALA A 15 -11.24 -3.69 -8.49
C ALA A 15 -9.78 -3.31 -8.79
N ARG A 16 -9.48 -3.05 -10.06
CA ARG A 16 -8.15 -2.68 -10.55
C ARG A 16 -7.66 -1.42 -9.83
N LYS A 17 -8.51 -0.39 -9.78
CA LYS A 17 -8.20 0.88 -9.11
C LYS A 17 -7.95 0.70 -7.62
N LEU A 18 -8.80 -0.05 -6.91
CA LEU A 18 -8.61 -0.32 -5.49
C LEU A 18 -7.30 -1.04 -5.18
N ILE A 19 -6.90 -1.98 -6.04
CA ILE A 19 -5.62 -2.68 -5.92
C ILE A 19 -4.46 -1.70 -6.14
N ASP A 20 -4.51 -0.90 -7.19
CA ASP A 20 -3.46 0.07 -7.50
C ASP A 20 -3.31 1.12 -6.38
N ASP A 21 -4.44 1.64 -5.86
CA ASP A 21 -4.48 2.59 -4.74
C ASP A 21 -3.88 1.96 -3.46
N TYR A 22 -4.22 0.70 -3.17
CA TYR A 22 -3.66 -0.01 -2.02
C TYR A 22 -2.15 -0.25 -2.16
N ILE A 23 -1.67 -0.64 -3.34
CA ILE A 23 -0.24 -0.82 -3.61
C ILE A 23 0.51 0.50 -3.41
N PHE A 24 -0.06 1.61 -3.88
CA PHE A 24 0.54 2.92 -3.70
C PHE A 24 0.62 3.31 -2.21
N PHE A 25 -0.50 3.21 -1.50
CA PHE A 25 -0.58 3.46 -0.06
C PHE A 25 0.44 2.61 0.71
N TYR A 26 0.47 1.31 0.44
CA TYR A 26 1.35 0.38 1.14
C TYR A 26 2.82 0.75 0.94
N ASN A 27 3.22 1.11 -0.28
CA ASN A 27 4.62 1.41 -0.57
C ASN A 27 5.07 2.78 -0.09
N HIS A 28 4.20 3.80 -0.12
CA HIS A 28 4.60 5.21 0.04
C HIS A 28 4.02 5.91 1.27
N GLN A 29 2.97 5.37 1.88
CA GLN A 29 2.28 6.06 2.98
C GLN A 29 2.28 5.25 4.28
N ARG A 30 2.34 3.93 4.18
CA ARG A 30 2.34 3.05 5.33
C ARG A 30 3.65 3.14 6.10
N ILE A 31 3.66 3.79 7.27
CA ILE A 31 4.85 3.89 8.12
C ILE A 31 5.03 2.63 8.97
N GLN A 32 6.23 2.04 8.91
CA GLN A 32 6.60 0.89 9.74
C GLN A 32 7.03 1.35 11.13
N THR A 33 6.45 0.77 12.18
CA THR A 33 6.67 1.24 13.57
C THR A 33 8.12 1.14 14.03
N LYS A 34 8.85 0.09 13.59
CA LYS A 34 10.24 -0.20 13.99
C LYS A 34 11.25 0.75 13.34
N THR A 35 11.11 1.01 12.05
CA THR A 35 12.08 1.80 11.28
C THR A 35 11.67 3.25 11.12
N LYS A 36 10.38 3.57 11.37
CA LYS A 36 9.76 4.87 11.09
C LYS A 36 9.80 5.28 9.62
N LEU A 37 9.97 4.32 8.72
CA LEU A 37 10.04 4.51 7.27
C LEU A 37 8.88 3.81 6.57
N THR A 38 8.55 4.29 5.39
CA THR A 38 7.73 3.57 4.43
C THR A 38 8.47 2.33 3.89
N PRO A 39 7.76 1.32 3.36
CA PRO A 39 8.39 0.16 2.74
C PRO A 39 9.29 0.49 1.55
N LEU A 40 8.98 1.54 0.78
CA LEU A 40 9.84 1.96 -0.32
C LEU A 40 11.13 2.59 0.21
N GLU A 41 11.05 3.55 1.13
CA GLU A 41 12.22 4.20 1.73
C GLU A 41 13.15 3.17 2.37
N LEU A 42 12.60 2.19 3.10
CA LEU A 42 13.39 1.12 3.70
C LEU A 42 14.16 0.32 2.65
N ARG A 43 13.55 -0.03 1.51
CA ARG A 43 14.23 -0.75 0.44
C ARG A 43 15.35 0.08 -0.18
N CYS A 44 15.13 1.38 -0.36
CA CYS A 44 16.14 2.30 -0.88
C CYS A 44 17.38 2.41 0.03
N GLN A 45 17.28 2.09 1.33
CA GLN A 45 18.46 2.04 2.21
C GLN A 45 19.43 0.91 1.87
N PHE A 46 18.96 -0.13 1.18
CA PHE A 46 19.76 -1.30 0.82
C PHE A 46 20.10 -1.36 -0.67
N SER A 47 19.66 -0.38 -1.46
CA SER A 47 20.01 -0.27 -2.87
C SER A 47 21.40 0.35 -3.00
N THR A 48 22.43 -0.50 -3.12
CA THR A 48 23.79 -0.13 -3.56
C THR A 48 23.82 0.35 -5.01
#